data_AF-A0AAD5MWN5-F1
#
_entry.id   AF-A0AAD5MWN5-F1
#
_cell.length_a   1.000
_cell.length_b   1.000
_cell.length_c   1.000
_cell.angle_alpha   90.00
_cell.angle_beta   90.00
_cell.angle_gamma   90.00
#
_symmetry.space_group_name_H-M   'P 1'
#
loop_
_entity.id
_entity.type
_entity.pdbx_description
1 polymer ?
#
loop_
_entity_poly.entity_id
_entity_poly.type
_entity_poly.pdbx_seq_one_letter_code
_entity_poly.pdbx_strand_id
1 'polypeptide(L)'
;MPYTRNALDPHILADDDGRRWIICLKQEFWDMLAASRHLARSMGLHYADFPCQERRYVLADAFLCALADCLQGKAVAEAQTWLSALGKHLPEKVRKNVATWL
;
A
#
# COMPACT_ATOMS: atom_id res chain seq x y z
N MET A 1 14.99 -3.29 -11.34
CA MET A 1 15.24 -2.38 -10.20
C MET A 1 15.23 -3.24 -8.94
N PRO A 2 16.35 -3.44 -8.25
CA PRO A 2 16.37 -4.17 -6.99
C PRO A 2 15.72 -3.30 -5.92
N TYR A 3 14.65 -3.78 -5.28
CA TYR A 3 14.03 -3.12 -4.15
C TYR A 3 15.09 -2.93 -3.06
N THR A 4 15.34 -1.69 -2.67
CA THR A 4 16.43 -1.28 -1.79
C THR A 4 16.27 -1.90 -0.41
N ARG A 5 17.40 -2.44 0.08
CA ARG A 5 17.61 -3.18 1.33
C ARG A 5 17.24 -2.46 2.65
N ASN A 6 16.65 -1.26 2.61
CA ASN A 6 16.36 -0.46 3.80
C ASN A 6 14.95 -0.72 4.41
N ALA A 7 14.16 -1.61 3.81
CA ALA A 7 12.88 -2.06 4.38
C ALA A 7 13.05 -3.12 5.52
N LEU A 8 14.15 -3.08 6.29
CA LEU A 8 14.52 -4.15 7.23
C LEU A 8 13.97 -3.98 8.64
N ASP A 9 13.23 -2.90 8.93
CA ASP A 9 12.37 -2.83 10.12
C ASP A 9 10.94 -2.43 9.71
N PRO A 10 9.97 -3.36 9.71
CA PRO A 10 8.57 -3.06 9.39
C PRO A 10 7.92 -2.10 10.40
N HIS A 11 8.53 -1.82 11.56
CA HIS A 11 8.10 -0.75 12.45
C HIS A 11 8.43 0.64 11.89
N ILE A 12 9.41 0.74 10.99
CA ILE A 12 9.84 1.97 10.33
C ILE A 12 9.41 1.90 8.86
N LEU A 13 8.11 2.10 8.65
CA LEU A 13 7.50 2.30 7.33
C LEU A 13 7.86 3.67 6.75
N ALA A 14 9.15 4.00 6.64
CA ALA A 14 9.62 5.30 6.23
C ALA A 14 10.79 5.22 5.23
N ASP A 15 10.96 6.27 4.41
CA ASP A 15 12.13 6.42 3.54
C ASP A 15 13.36 6.88 4.34
N ASP A 16 14.51 6.99 3.66
CA ASP A 16 15.77 7.42 4.27
C ASP A 16 15.69 8.84 4.90
N ASP A 17 14.68 9.63 4.52
CA ASP A 17 14.38 10.96 5.07
C ASP A 17 13.36 10.89 6.23
N GLY A 18 12.98 9.70 6.71
CA GLY A 18 12.02 9.49 7.79
C GLY A 18 10.55 9.68 7.37
N ARG A 19 10.26 9.77 6.07
CA ARG A 19 8.90 10.01 5.59
C ARG A 19 8.13 8.71 5.42
N ARG A 20 6.91 8.67 5.95
CA ARG A 20 6.05 7.48 5.87
C ARG A 20 5.75 7.06 4.43
N TRP A 21 5.80 5.75 4.21
CA TRP A 21 5.41 5.09 2.97
C TRP A 21 3.90 4.91 2.92
N ILE A 22 3.34 4.97 1.71
CA ILE A 22 1.95 4.64 1.43
C ILE A 22 1.90 3.19 0.95
N ILE A 23 1.21 2.35 1.70
CA ILE A 23 0.96 0.98 1.25
C ILE A 23 -0.30 1.00 0.37
N CYS A 24 -0.20 0.48 -0.85
CA CYS A 24 -1.35 0.40 -1.76
C CYS A 24 -1.44 -0.95 -2.46
N LEU A 25 -2.65 -1.29 -2.91
CA LEU A 25 -2.86 -2.44 -3.78
C LEU A 25 -2.25 -2.16 -5.15
N LYS A 26 -1.69 -3.20 -5.79
CA LYS A 26 -1.05 -3.07 -7.11
C LYS A 26 -1.99 -2.48 -8.16
N GLN A 27 -3.26 -2.86 -8.12
CA GLN A 27 -4.30 -2.37 -9.04
C GLN A 27 -4.72 -0.92 -8.79
N GLU A 28 -4.48 -0.38 -7.59
CA GLU A 28 -4.89 0.99 -7.20
C GLU A 28 -3.72 1.99 -7.30
N PHE A 29 -2.50 1.51 -7.55
CA PHE A 29 -1.29 2.33 -7.49
C PHE A 29 -1.36 3.60 -8.35
N TRP A 30 -1.76 3.48 -9.62
CA TRP A 30 -1.79 4.62 -10.53
C TRP A 30 -2.89 5.62 -10.18
N ASP A 31 -4.06 5.14 -9.78
CA ASP A 31 -5.18 5.98 -9.37
C ASP A 31 -4.85 6.73 -8.08
N MET A 32 -4.21 6.06 -7.12
CA MET A 32 -3.72 6.68 -5.89
C MET A 32 -2.69 7.76 -6.16
N LEU A 33 -1.70 7.49 -7.02
CA LEU A 33 -0.68 8.47 -7.39
C LEU A 33 -1.29 9.68 -8.12
N ALA A 34 -2.24 9.44 -9.03
CA ALA A 34 -2.94 10.49 -9.74
C ALA A 34 -3.80 11.34 -8.78
N ALA A 35 -4.51 10.70 -7.85
CA ALA A 35 -5.31 11.38 -6.83
C ALA A 35 -4.44 12.25 -5.92
N SER A 36 -3.28 11.75 -5.46
CA SER A 36 -2.35 12.54 -4.65
C SER A 36 -1.78 13.72 -5.44
N ARG A 37 -1.39 13.54 -6.70
CA ARG A 37 -0.94 14.65 -7.56
C ARG A 37 -2.04 15.68 -7.79
N HIS A 38 -3.27 15.24 -8.00
CA HIS A 38 -4.42 16.13 -8.15
C HIS A 38 -4.68 16.92 -6.87
N LEU A 39 -4.74 16.24 -5.72
CA LEU A 39 -4.95 16.86 -4.42
C LEU A 39 -3.87 17.91 -4.10
N ALA A 40 -2.60 17.58 -4.34
CA ALA A 40 -1.50 18.52 -4.15
C ALA A 40 -1.69 19.80 -4.97
N ARG A 41 -2.07 19.67 -6.25
CA ARG A 41 -2.33 20.83 -7.12
C ARG A 41 -3.54 21.63 -6.66
N SER A 42 -4.65 20.96 -6.35
CA SER A 42 -5.90 21.61 -5.95
C SER A 42 -5.78 22.37 -4.63
N MET A 43 -4.92 21.91 -3.73
CA MET A 43 -4.69 22.53 -2.42
C MET A 43 -3.46 23.46 -2.40
N GLY A 44 -2.76 23.65 -3.52
CA GLY A 44 -1.53 24.45 -3.56
C GLY A 44 -0.41 23.92 -2.67
N LEU A 45 -0.33 22.59 -2.50
CA LEU A 45 0.69 21.96 -1.68
C LEU A 45 2.00 21.88 -2.47
N HIS A 46 2.90 22.81 -2.19
CA HIS A 46 4.19 22.93 -2.88
C HIS A 46 5.37 22.32 -2.10
N TYR A 47 5.13 21.77 -0.91
CA TYR A 47 6.19 21.15 -0.13
C TYR A 47 6.59 19.79 -0.72
N ALA A 48 7.90 19.53 -0.74
CA ALA A 48 8.49 18.35 -1.38
C ALA A 48 8.01 17.01 -0.76
N ASP A 49 7.51 17.05 0.48
CA ASP A 49 7.16 15.87 1.25
C ASP A 49 5.77 15.31 0.94
N PHE A 50 4.95 16.00 0.12
CA PHE A 50 3.68 15.44 -0.31
C PHE A 50 3.91 14.22 -1.24
N PRO A 51 3.17 13.11 -1.09
CA PRO A 51 3.45 11.85 -1.76
C PRO A 51 3.05 11.85 -3.26
N CYS A 52 3.69 12.70 -4.07
CA CYS A 52 3.47 12.79 -5.52
C CYS A 52 4.43 11.93 -6.34
N GLN A 53 5.36 11.23 -5.68
CA GLN A 53 6.44 10.45 -6.29
C GLN A 53 6.21 8.96 -6.07
N GLU A 54 6.51 8.14 -7.08
CA GLU A 54 6.30 6.68 -7.04
C GLU A 54 7.04 6.00 -5.90
N ARG A 55 8.26 6.47 -5.59
CA ARG A 55 9.08 5.96 -4.48
C ARG A 55 8.43 6.07 -3.10
N ARG A 56 7.36 6.86 -2.96
CA ARG A 56 6.60 7.02 -1.71
C ARG A 56 5.57 5.92 -1.49
N TYR A 57 5.38 5.04 -2.47
CA TYR A 57 4.40 3.97 -2.44
C TYR A 57 5.08 2.61 -2.41
N VAL A 58 4.53 1.72 -1.60
CA VAL A 58 4.93 0.33 -1.52
C VAL A 58 3.72 -0.55 -1.78
N LEU A 59 3.93 -1.56 -2.63
CA LEU A 59 2.87 -2.51 -2.94
C LEU A 59 2.63 -3.42 -1.74
N ALA A 60 1.35 -3.67 -1.44
CA ALA A 60 0.96 -4.47 -0.29
C ALA A 60 1.55 -5.88 -0.30
N ASP A 61 1.74 -6.49 -1.48
CA ASP A 61 2.39 -7.80 -1.63
C ASP A 61 3.87 -7.74 -1.25
N ALA A 62 4.59 -6.74 -1.75
CA ALA A 62 6.00 -6.51 -1.40
C ALA A 62 6.17 -6.23 0.11
N PHE A 63 5.25 -5.46 0.70
CA PHE A 63 5.25 -5.20 2.14
C PHE A 63 5.06 -6.49 2.96
N LEU A 64 4.09 -7.34 2.59
CA LEU A 64 3.86 -8.60 3.30
C LEU A 64 5.04 -9.56 3.20
N CYS A 65 5.71 -9.63 2.06
CA CYS A 65 6.94 -10.41 1.91
C CYS A 65 8.04 -9.91 2.88
N ALA A 66 8.30 -8.60 2.89
CA ALA A 66 9.30 -8.01 3.76
C ALA A 66 8.96 -8.18 5.26
N LEU A 67 7.67 -8.08 5.62
CA LEU A 67 7.19 -8.32 6.97
C LEU A 67 7.40 -9.77 7.39
N ALA A 68 7.09 -10.73 6.52
CA ALA A 68 7.31 -12.15 6.80
C ALA A 68 8.79 -12.46 7.03
N ASP A 69 9.67 -11.89 6.21
CA ASP A 69 11.12 -12.02 6.35
C ASP A 69 11.60 -11.45 7.70
N CYS A 70 11.12 -10.27 8.10
CA CYS A 70 11.51 -9.64 9.36
C CYS A 70 11.04 -10.42 10.59
N LEU A 71 9.81 -10.97 10.54
CA LEU A 71 9.24 -11.74 11.64
C LEU A 71 9.76 -13.19 11.69
N GLN A 72 10.70 -13.57 10.81
CA GLN A 72 11.15 -14.95 10.62
C GLN A 72 9.99 -15.93 10.38
N GLY A 73 8.90 -15.41 9.80
CA GLY A 73 7.69 -16.15 9.50
C GLY A 73 7.72 -16.73 8.09
N LYS A 74 6.64 -17.43 7.72
CA LYS A 74 6.38 -17.78 6.31
C LYS A 74 5.41 -16.78 5.71
N ALA A 75 5.71 -16.31 4.52
CA ALA A 75 4.76 -15.54 3.73
C ALA A 75 3.46 -16.35 3.57
N VAL A 76 2.32 -15.71 3.85
CA VAL A 76 1.01 -16.36 3.74
C VAL A 76 0.74 -16.62 2.26
N ALA A 77 0.73 -17.90 1.86
CA ALA A 77 0.58 -18.32 0.46
C ALA A 77 -0.68 -17.74 -0.21
N GLU A 78 -1.73 -17.51 0.57
CA GLU A 78 -3.02 -16.98 0.10
C GLU A 78 -3.11 -15.44 0.12
N ALA A 79 -2.12 -14.74 0.71
CA ALA A 79 -2.19 -13.29 0.85
C ALA A 79 -2.32 -12.58 -0.50
N GLN A 80 -1.63 -13.07 -1.53
CA GLN A 80 -1.73 -12.49 -2.87
C GLN A 80 -3.14 -12.64 -3.44
N THR A 81 -3.82 -13.76 -3.18
CA THR A 81 -5.22 -13.99 -3.55
C THR A 81 -6.15 -13.02 -2.83
N TRP A 82 -5.96 -12.82 -1.52
CA TRP A 82 -6.75 -11.88 -0.73
C TRP A 82 -6.54 -10.44 -1.20
N LEU A 83 -5.29 -10.00 -1.37
CA LEU A 83 -4.95 -8.67 -1.89
C LEU A 83 -5.51 -8.42 -3.29
N SER A 84 -5.54 -9.45 -4.14
CA SER A 84 -6.13 -9.39 -5.48
C SER A 84 -7.66 -9.40 -5.47
N ALA A 85 -8.29 -9.81 -4.37
CA ALA A 85 -9.73 -9.74 -4.18
C ALA A 85 -10.16 -8.37 -3.61
N LEU A 86 -9.30 -7.71 -2.86
CA LEU A 86 -9.52 -6.33 -2.39
C LEU A 86 -9.62 -5.37 -3.59
N GLY A 87 -10.53 -4.40 -3.51
CA GLY A 87 -10.78 -3.43 -4.59
C GLY A 87 -11.58 -3.97 -5.78
N LYS A 88 -11.77 -5.30 -5.91
CA LYS A 88 -12.80 -5.84 -6.82
C LYS A 88 -14.15 -5.53 -6.20
N HIS A 89 -15.03 -4.91 -6.99
CA HIS A 89 -16.40 -4.62 -6.59
C HIS A 89 -17.04 -5.89 -6.02
N LEU A 90 -17.27 -5.95 -4.70
CA LEU A 90 -17.98 -7.10 -4.14
C LEU A 90 -19.36 -7.13 -4.81
N PRO A 91 -19.78 -8.26 -5.39
CA PRO A 91 -21.14 -8.38 -5.88
C PRO A 91 -22.09 -8.08 -4.72
N GLU A 92 -23.14 -7.30 -5.00
CA GLU A 92 -24.04 -6.69 -4.01
C GLU A 92 -24.59 -7.70 -2.98
N LYS A 93 -24.69 -8.97 -3.37
CA LYS A 93 -25.09 -10.09 -2.52
C LYS A 93 -24.15 -10.36 -1.34
N VAL A 94 -22.84 -10.11 -1.46
CA VAL A 94 -21.86 -10.36 -0.38
C VAL A 94 -21.82 -9.19 0.61
N ARG A 95 -22.13 -7.96 0.17
CA ARG A 95 -22.25 -6.79 1.06
C ARG A 95 -23.32 -6.99 2.15
N LYS A 96 -24.41 -7.68 1.84
CA LYS A 96 -25.50 -7.93 2.80
C LYS A 96 -25.16 -8.92 3.91
N ASN A 97 -24.14 -9.77 3.73
CA ASN A 97 -23.77 -10.75 4.75
C ASN A 97 -22.73 -10.21 5.74
N VAL A 98 -21.94 -9.19 5.38
CA VAL A 98 -20.96 -8.59 6.32
C VAL A 98 -21.64 -7.67 7.32
N ALA A 99 -22.75 -7.03 6.94
CA ALA A 99 -23.55 -6.19 7.84
C ALA A 99 -24.36 -6.97 8.89
N THR A 100 -24.36 -8.30 8.84
CA THR A 100 -25.05 -9.15 9.83
C THR A 100 -24.10 -9.65 10.94
N TRP A 101 -22.81 -9.34 10.84
CA TRP A 101 -21.78 -9.72 11.83
C TRP A 101 -21.11 -8.49 12.49
N LEU A 102 -21.70 -7.29 12.32
CA LEU A 102 -21.42 -6.07 13.09
C LEU A 102 -22.72 -5.61 13.75
#